data_AF-A0A7S1HW90-F1
#
_entry.id   AF-A0A7S1HW90-F1
#
_cell.length_a   1.000
_cell.length_b   1.000
_cell.length_c   1.000
_cell.angle_alpha   90.00
_cell.angle_beta   90.00
_cell.angle_gamma   90.00
#
_symmetry.space_group_name_H-M   'P 1'
#
loop_
_entity.id
_entity.type
_entity.pdbx_description
1 polymer ?
#
loop_
_entity_poly.entity_id
_entity_poly.type
_entity_poly.pdbx_seq_one_letter_code
_entity_poly.pdbx_strand_id
1 'polypeptide(L)'
;RKQFNVQEMRATEELKQVARAEPPPQKERKVPKWKQQHDQLQRAMKAVKGSKSGEPTEPEPEPEDDRTECPHCNRKFNPDVADRHIPKCAGTAARPSMLKRGTGHGAGGAGGRTA
;
A
#
# COMPACT_ATOMS: atom_id res chain seq x y z
N ARG A 1 -39.65 55.53 1.60
CA ARG A 1 -38.67 54.63 2.26
C ARG A 1 -39.19 53.21 2.07
N LYS A 2 -38.56 52.39 1.21
CA LYS A 2 -39.02 51.01 0.95
C LYS A 2 -38.61 50.15 2.14
N GLN A 3 -39.59 49.57 2.85
CA GLN A 3 -39.37 48.71 4.01
C GLN A 3 -38.70 47.42 3.53
N PHE A 4 -37.53 47.08 4.07
CA PHE A 4 -36.85 45.83 3.79
C PHE A 4 -37.50 44.73 4.62
N ASN A 5 -38.28 43.85 3.98
CA ASN A 5 -39.00 42.81 4.68
C ASN A 5 -38.08 41.63 5.01
N VAL A 6 -37.54 41.64 6.23
CA VAL A 6 -36.64 40.60 6.77
C VAL A 6 -37.30 39.22 6.81
N GLN A 7 -38.63 39.15 6.92
CA GLN A 7 -39.35 37.87 6.98
C GLN A 7 -39.39 37.16 5.63
N GLU A 8 -39.49 37.89 4.52
CA GLU A 8 -39.46 37.29 3.17
C GLU A 8 -38.07 36.76 2.81
N MET A 9 -37.01 37.46 3.19
CA MET A 9 -35.64 36.98 2.99
C MET A 9 -35.38 35.70 3.79
N ARG A 10 -35.83 35.64 5.05
CA ARG A 10 -35.69 34.42 5.86
C ARG A 10 -36.54 33.28 5.30
N ALA A 11 -37.77 33.54 4.84
CA ALA A 11 -38.62 32.51 4.25
C ALA A 11 -38.04 31.91 2.95
N THR A 12 -37.43 32.73 2.10
CA THR A 12 -36.76 32.24 0.88
C THR A 12 -35.47 31.48 1.19
N GLU A 13 -34.73 31.90 2.23
CA GLU A 13 -33.57 31.16 2.72
C GLU A 13 -33.96 29.81 3.33
N GLU A 14 -35.07 29.73 4.06
CA GLU A 14 -35.58 28.48 4.63
C GLU A 14 -35.97 27.52 3.50
N LEU A 15 -36.75 27.96 2.50
CA LEU A 15 -37.13 27.14 1.34
C LEU A 15 -35.92 26.65 0.52
N LYS A 16 -34.91 27.51 0.35
CA LYS A 16 -33.64 27.15 -0.32
C LYS A 16 -32.81 26.18 0.49
N GLN A 17 -32.89 26.23 1.82
CA GLN A 17 -32.25 25.28 2.72
C GLN A 17 -32.95 23.92 2.69
N VAL A 18 -34.28 23.85 2.61
CA VAL A 18 -35.00 22.57 2.50
C VAL A 18 -34.71 21.90 1.14
N ALA A 19 -34.65 22.67 0.06
CA ALA A 19 -34.28 22.17 -1.27
C ALA A 19 -32.81 21.71 -1.37
N ARG A 20 -31.92 22.19 -0.48
CA ARG A 20 -30.52 21.75 -0.38
C ARG A 20 -30.34 20.59 0.62
N ALA A 21 -31.28 20.43 1.56
CA ALA A 21 -31.31 19.39 2.57
C ALA A 21 -31.93 18.08 2.07
N GLU A 22 -32.73 18.11 1.00
CA GLU A 22 -33.06 16.89 0.27
C GLU A 22 -31.84 16.42 -0.54
N PRO A 23 -31.23 15.27 -0.17
CA PRO A 23 -30.17 14.71 -1.00
C PRO A 23 -30.78 14.38 -2.37
N PRO A 24 -30.09 14.70 -3.49
CA PRO A 24 -30.57 14.29 -4.81
C PRO A 24 -30.82 12.78 -4.77
N PRO A 25 -31.86 12.25 -5.45
CA PRO A 25 -32.20 10.84 -5.42
C PRO A 25 -30.91 10.07 -5.70
N GLN A 26 -30.41 9.40 -4.66
CA GLN A 26 -29.17 8.66 -4.74
C GLN A 26 -29.47 7.49 -5.66
N LYS A 27 -29.26 7.70 -6.96
CA LYS A 27 -29.26 6.64 -7.95
C LYS A 27 -28.35 5.60 -7.37
N GLU A 28 -28.91 4.48 -6.92
CA GLU A 28 -28.20 3.43 -6.21
C GLU A 28 -27.00 3.05 -7.08
N ARG A 29 -25.83 3.62 -6.77
CA ARG A 29 -24.64 3.40 -7.59
C ARG A 29 -24.18 2.02 -7.19
N LYS A 30 -24.73 1.01 -7.86
CA LYS A 30 -24.36 -0.39 -7.73
C LYS A 30 -22.86 -0.44 -7.59
N VAL A 31 -22.38 -0.94 -6.44
CA VAL A 31 -20.95 -1.02 -6.17
C VAL A 31 -20.29 -1.65 -7.41
N PRO A 32 -19.34 -0.95 -8.05
CA PRO A 32 -18.70 -1.45 -9.25
C PRO A 32 -18.15 -2.86 -9.01
N LYS A 33 -18.30 -3.77 -9.98
CA LYS A 33 -17.87 -5.17 -9.89
C LYS A 33 -16.44 -5.32 -9.35
N TRP A 34 -15.52 -4.43 -9.71
CA TRP A 34 -14.14 -4.44 -9.22
C TRP A 34 -14.01 -4.25 -7.71
N LYS A 35 -14.86 -3.40 -7.08
CA LYS A 35 -14.85 -3.20 -5.62
C LYS A 35 -15.30 -4.46 -4.90
N GLN A 36 -16.32 -5.13 -5.44
CA GLN A 36 -16.80 -6.40 -4.91
C GLN A 36 -15.74 -7.49 -5.03
N GLN A 37 -15.10 -7.61 -6.19
CA GLN A 37 -14.02 -8.58 -6.43
C GLN A 37 -12.79 -8.32 -5.54
N HIS A 38 -12.43 -7.06 -5.35
CA HIS A 38 -11.32 -6.67 -4.47
C HIS A 38 -11.61 -7.00 -3.00
N ASP A 39 -12.80 -6.65 -2.51
CA ASP A 39 -13.23 -6.99 -1.15
C ASP A 39 -13.28 -8.50 -0.92
N GLN A 40 -13.78 -9.26 -1.90
CA GLN A 40 -13.77 -10.72 -1.88
C GLN A 40 -12.35 -11.29 -1.78
N LEU A 41 -11.41 -10.78 -2.58
CA LEU A 41 -10.01 -11.19 -2.54
C LEU A 41 -9.35 -10.87 -1.20
N GLN A 42 -9.58 -9.66 -0.67
CA GLN A 42 -9.04 -9.26 0.63
C GLN A 42 -9.57 -10.13 1.77
N ARG A 43 -10.86 -10.47 1.75
CA ARG A 43 -11.46 -11.40 2.72
C ARG A 43 -10.84 -12.79 2.64
N ALA A 44 -10.67 -13.34 1.44
CA ALA A 44 -10.04 -14.64 1.24
C ALA A 44 -8.59 -14.67 1.76
N MET A 45 -7.80 -13.66 1.42
CA MET A 45 -6.40 -13.56 1.90
C MET A 45 -6.32 -13.39 3.41
N LYS A 46 -7.23 -12.61 4.02
CA LYS A 46 -7.28 -12.43 5.48
C LYS A 46 -7.67 -13.72 6.21
N ALA A 47 -8.57 -14.52 5.64
CA ALA A 47 -8.90 -15.84 6.16
C ALA A 47 -7.68 -16.77 6.15
N VAL A 48 -6.94 -16.83 5.03
CA VAL A 48 -5.73 -17.65 4.92
C VAL A 48 -4.60 -17.17 5.85
N LYS A 49 -4.48 -15.86 6.05
CA LYS A 49 -3.47 -15.25 6.93
C LYS A 49 -3.75 -15.57 8.42
N GLY A 50 -5.02 -15.64 8.82
CA GLY A 50 -5.45 -15.95 10.20
C GLY A 50 -5.47 -17.44 10.54
N SER A 51 -5.59 -18.33 9.55
CA SER A 51 -5.54 -19.79 9.77
C SER A 51 -4.12 -20.38 9.70
N LYS A 52 -3.10 -19.57 9.39
CA LYS A 52 -1.68 -19.97 9.42
C LYS A 52 -0.98 -19.60 10.73
N SER A 53 -1.73 -19.29 11.77
CA SER A 53 -1.23 -19.21 13.14
C SER A 53 -1.68 -20.44 13.89
N GLY A 54 -0.82 -21.46 13.97
CA GLY A 54 -0.90 -22.38 15.11
C GLY A 54 -0.73 -23.88 14.86
N GLU A 55 -0.36 -24.36 13.68
CA GLU A 55 0.14 -25.75 13.57
C GLU A 55 1.39 -25.76 12.70
N PRO A 56 2.57 -26.01 13.26
CA PRO A 56 3.74 -26.39 12.48
C PRO A 56 3.39 -27.73 11.84
N THR A 57 2.94 -27.73 10.58
CA THR A 57 3.19 -28.88 9.73
C THR A 57 4.68 -29.15 9.84
N GLU A 58 5.00 -30.36 10.30
CA GLU A 58 6.34 -30.93 10.41
C GLU A 58 7.25 -30.37 9.32
N PRO A 59 8.45 -29.84 9.65
CA PRO A 59 9.30 -29.20 8.66
C PRO A 59 9.58 -30.21 7.55
N GLU A 60 8.98 -29.97 6.38
CA GLU A 60 9.44 -30.55 5.13
C GLU A 60 10.95 -30.29 5.11
N PRO A 61 11.79 -31.32 4.87
CA PRO A 61 13.25 -31.19 4.98
C PRO A 61 13.65 -29.97 4.16
N GLU A 62 14.19 -28.97 4.86
CA GLU A 62 14.56 -27.71 4.26
C GLU A 62 15.43 -28.05 3.06
N PRO A 63 15.06 -27.64 1.82
CA PRO A 63 15.92 -27.86 0.68
C PRO A 63 17.26 -27.23 1.05
N GLU A 64 18.31 -28.04 1.09
CA GLU A 64 19.65 -27.64 1.48
C GLU A 64 19.95 -26.30 0.80
N ASP A 65 20.17 -25.24 1.58
CA ASP A 65 20.36 -23.90 1.04
C ASP A 65 21.74 -23.89 0.36
N ASP A 66 21.80 -24.31 -0.91
CA ASP A 66 23.00 -24.39 -1.76
C ASP A 66 23.66 -23.02 -2.01
N ARG A 67 23.25 -21.97 -1.28
CA ARG A 67 23.77 -20.62 -1.46
C ARG A 67 25.09 -20.44 -0.73
N THR A 68 26.14 -20.24 -1.50
CA THR A 68 27.45 -19.82 -1.02
C THR A 68 27.43 -18.37 -0.52
N GLU A 69 28.15 -18.11 0.58
CA GLU A 69 28.33 -16.77 1.13
C GLU A 69 29.56 -16.08 0.54
N CYS A 70 29.43 -14.78 0.22
CA CYS A 70 30.55 -14.00 -0.29
C CYS A 70 31.47 -13.56 0.87
N PRO A 71 32.79 -13.87 0.84
CA PRO A 71 33.73 -13.51 1.91
C PRO A 71 33.96 -11.99 2.02
N HIS A 72 33.61 -11.23 0.97
CA HIS A 72 33.79 -9.77 0.94
C HIS A 72 32.56 -9.00 1.43
N CYS A 73 31.33 -9.51 1.24
CA CYS A 73 30.13 -8.78 1.61
C CYS A 73 29.10 -9.54 2.45
N ASN A 74 29.36 -10.80 2.79
CA ASN A 74 28.50 -11.69 3.58
C ASN A 74 27.06 -11.83 3.02
N ARG A 75 26.86 -11.52 1.74
CA ARG A 75 25.60 -11.80 1.03
C ARG A 75 25.62 -13.23 0.50
N LYS A 76 24.49 -13.92 0.61
CA LYS A 76 24.29 -15.30 0.14
C LYS A 76 23.82 -15.30 -1.31
N PHE A 77 24.45 -16.10 -2.15
CA PHE A 77 24.15 -16.22 -3.59
C PHE A 77 24.12 -17.69 -4.01
N ASN A 78 23.32 -18.00 -5.02
CA ASN A 78 23.39 -19.29 -5.73
C ASN A 78 24.79 -19.45 -6.38
N PRO A 79 25.38 -20.65 -6.49
CA PRO A 79 26.73 -20.88 -7.03
C PRO A 79 27.04 -20.16 -8.35
N ASP A 80 26.12 -20.15 -9.32
CA ASP A 80 26.31 -19.44 -10.61
C ASP A 80 26.49 -17.92 -10.42
N VAL A 81 25.76 -17.36 -9.45
CA VAL A 81 25.81 -15.94 -9.14
C VAL A 81 27.04 -15.62 -8.31
N ALA A 82 27.44 -16.52 -7.41
CA ALA A 82 28.62 -16.36 -6.57
C ALA A 82 29.90 -16.28 -7.38
N ASP A 83 30.07 -17.13 -8.39
CA ASP A 83 31.21 -17.13 -9.30
C ASP A 83 31.41 -15.75 -9.97
N ARG A 84 30.31 -15.15 -10.45
CA ARG A 84 30.32 -13.81 -11.06
C ARG A 84 30.37 -12.67 -10.05
N HIS A 85 29.97 -12.92 -8.80
CA HIS A 85 29.86 -11.92 -7.74
C HIS A 85 31.18 -11.71 -7.01
N ILE A 86 31.88 -12.77 -6.61
CA ILE A 86 33.13 -12.72 -5.84
C ILE A 86 34.18 -11.79 -6.48
N PRO A 87 34.57 -11.92 -7.76
CA PRO A 87 35.60 -11.08 -8.37
C PRO A 87 35.20 -9.60 -8.44
N LYS A 88 33.90 -9.31 -8.66
CA LYS A 88 33.38 -7.93 -8.69
C LYS A 88 33.27 -7.33 -7.30
N CYS A 89 32.91 -8.14 -6.32
CA CYS A 89 32.74 -7.71 -4.94
C CYS A 89 34.09 -7.40 -4.28
N ALA A 90 35.17 -8.10 -4.65
CA ALA A 90 36.52 -7.87 -4.11
C ALA A 90 37.01 -6.43 -4.33
N GLY A 91 36.69 -5.82 -5.48
CA GLY A 91 37.10 -4.45 -5.82
C GLY A 91 36.17 -3.33 -5.34
N THR A 92 35.04 -3.66 -4.71
CA THR A 92 34.03 -2.66 -4.31
C THR A 92 34.29 -2.15 -2.89
N ALA A 93 35.03 -1.03 -2.78
CA ALA A 93 35.33 -0.39 -1.48
C ALA A 93 34.15 0.37 -0.86
N ALA A 94 33.25 0.92 -1.68
CA ALA A 94 32.05 1.61 -1.21
C ALA A 94 30.93 0.59 -0.93
N ARG A 95 30.87 0.10 0.31
CA ARG A 95 29.84 -0.83 0.79
C ARG A 95 28.80 -0.06 1.60
N PRO A 96 27.79 0.58 0.98
CA PRO A 96 26.74 1.22 1.76
C PRO A 96 26.00 0.15 2.56
N SER A 97 25.99 0.30 3.88
CA SER A 97 25.10 -0.46 4.74
C SER A 97 23.65 -0.15 4.36
N MET A 98 22.75 -1.08 4.67
CA MET A 98 21.33 -1.08 4.29
C MET A 98 20.76 0.32 4.08
N LEU A 99 20.30 0.61 2.86
CA LEU A 99 19.58 1.85 2.60
C LEU A 99 18.33 1.84 3.48
N LYS A 100 18.23 2.81 4.39
CA LYS A 100 17.05 2.97 5.24
C LYS A 100 15.85 3.18 4.31
N ARG A 101 14.74 2.48 4.59
CA ARG A 101 13.47 2.65 3.87
C ARG A 101 13.12 4.15 3.85
N GLY A 102 12.99 4.72 2.65
CA GLY A 102 12.68 6.15 2.45
C GLY A 102 13.88 7.05 2.14
N THR A 103 15.12 6.52 2.14
CA THR A 103 16.36 7.33 1.93
C THR A 103 16.90 7.25 0.49
N GLY A 104 16.18 6.58 -0.42
CA GLY A 104 16.51 6.62 -1.84
C GLY A 104 16.11 7.96 -2.45
N HIS A 105 17.02 8.63 -3.16
CA HIS A 105 16.67 9.74 -4.04
C HIS A 105 15.85 9.16 -5.19
N GLY A 106 14.53 9.15 -5.04
CA GLY A 106 13.61 8.66 -6.06
C GLY A 106 13.81 9.43 -7.34
N ALA A 107 14.23 8.74 -8.40
CA ALA A 107 14.17 9.28 -9.75
C ALA A 107 12.69 9.36 -10.16
N GLY A 108 12.04 10.48 -9.82
CA GLY A 108 10.71 10.85 -10.27
C GLY A 108 9.64 10.88 -9.18
N GLY A 109 8.94 12.01 -9.10
CA GLY A 109 7.54 12.07 -8.67
C GLY A 109 7.27 12.68 -7.29
N ALA A 110 6.81 13.92 -7.32
CA ALA A 110 6.21 14.63 -6.20
C ALA A 110 5.08 13.83 -5.52
N GLY A 111 4.97 13.95 -4.18
CA GLY A 111 3.75 13.68 -3.44
C GLY A 111 3.85 12.59 -2.37
N GLY A 112 4.21 12.98 -1.15
CA GLY A 112 4.30 12.08 0.00
C GLY A 112 3.86 12.73 1.32
N ARG A 113 2.54 12.90 1.48
CA ARG A 113 1.75 12.76 2.73
C ARG A 113 2.57 12.57 4.03
N THR A 114 2.65 13.64 4.81
CA THR A 114 2.95 13.60 6.24
C THR A 114 1.78 12.94 6.98
N ALA A 115 2.10 12.10 7.96
CA ALA A 115 1.14 11.57 8.93
C ALA A 115 0.56 12.70 9.80
#